data_AF-A0A0Q6T3F6-F1
#
_entry.id   AF-A0A0Q6T3F6-F1
#
_cell.length_a   1.000
_cell.length_b   1.000
_cell.length_c   1.000
_cell.angle_alpha   90.00
_cell.angle_beta   90.00
_cell.angle_gamma   90.00
#
_symmetry.space_group_name_H-M   'P 1'
#
loop_
_entity.id
_entity.type
_entity.pdbx_description
1 polymer ?
#
loop_
_entity_poly.entity_id
_entity_poly.type
_entity_poly.pdbx_seq_one_letter_code
_entity_poly.pdbx_strand_id
1 'polypeptide(L)'
;MANESALLSLAESLARRLDNAWTPELRARHGDMSFQAIGSGGLLADLNVQGAVLSVWPYRVTVNEQMRNLSASDARRTPGLSNRPLSLDVHLLLSIWSANAALELAAFAWVLRELHREPILDASTLSSNGGWSAEEVVQLIPAEITVEDMMRIWDAITPSYRLSAPYVARIVQLDVEAPDALPVVARRFDYGGVPA
;
A
#
# COMPACT_ATOMS: atom_id res chain seq x y z
N MET A 1 0.89 -0.86 -15.37
CA MET A 1 -0.19 -1.78 -14.99
C MET A 1 0.08 -2.40 -13.63
N ALA A 2 -0.48 -1.83 -12.56
CA ALA A 2 -0.32 -2.47 -11.26
C ALA A 2 -1.03 -3.84 -11.26
N ASN A 3 -0.26 -4.90 -11.01
CA ASN A 3 -0.67 -6.30 -11.17
C ASN A 3 -0.98 -6.96 -9.80
N GLU A 4 -1.13 -8.28 -9.77
CA GLU A 4 -1.39 -9.05 -8.55
C GLU A 4 -0.31 -8.88 -7.46
N SER A 5 0.90 -8.47 -7.84
CA SER A 5 2.01 -8.23 -6.91
C SER A 5 2.08 -6.78 -6.40
N ALA A 6 1.16 -5.90 -6.81
CA ALA A 6 1.18 -4.48 -6.42
C ALA A 6 1.16 -4.27 -4.89
N LEU A 7 0.38 -5.05 -4.13
CA LEU A 7 0.36 -4.92 -2.66
C LEU A 7 1.70 -5.29 -2.01
N LEU A 8 2.34 -6.35 -2.50
CA LEU A 8 3.66 -6.76 -2.04
C LEU A 8 4.70 -5.70 -2.43
N SER A 9 4.68 -5.28 -3.69
CA SER A 9 5.55 -4.25 -4.25
C SER A 9 5.47 -2.93 -3.46
N LEU A 10 4.26 -2.50 -3.10
CA LEU A 10 4.02 -1.31 -2.28
C LEU A 10 4.72 -1.40 -0.92
N ALA A 11 4.49 -2.50 -0.19
CA ALA A 11 5.04 -2.68 1.14
C ALA A 11 6.58 -2.81 1.10
N GLU A 12 7.12 -3.60 0.16
CA GLU A 12 8.56 -3.77 -0.01
C GLU A 12 9.25 -2.48 -0.45
N SER A 13 8.65 -1.72 -1.36
CA SER A 13 9.20 -0.44 -1.79
C SER A 13 9.22 0.58 -0.67
N LEU A 14 8.19 0.62 0.18
CA LEU A 14 8.20 1.48 1.35
C LEU A 14 9.31 1.08 2.33
N ALA A 15 9.45 -0.21 2.62
CA ALA A 15 10.52 -0.72 3.48
C ALA A 15 11.91 -0.40 2.90
N ARG A 16 12.13 -0.67 1.61
CA ARG A 16 13.40 -0.40 0.91
C ARG A 16 13.73 1.09 0.87
N ARG A 17 12.73 1.94 0.65
CA ARG A 17 12.90 3.39 0.68
C ARG A 17 13.38 3.87 2.04
N LEU A 18 12.74 3.40 3.11
CA LEU A 18 13.14 3.74 4.47
C LEU A 18 14.54 3.21 4.80
N ASP A 19 14.90 2.01 4.35
CA ASP A 19 16.25 1.47 4.51
C ASP A 19 17.32 2.31 3.80
N ASN A 20 17.04 2.75 2.57
CA ASN A 20 17.93 3.63 1.81
C ASN A 20 18.07 5.01 2.47
N ALA A 21 17.00 5.52 3.08
CA ALA A 21 17.02 6.79 3.80
C ALA A 21 17.71 6.70 5.18
N TRP A 22 17.87 5.50 5.74
CA TRP A 22 18.57 5.26 7.00
C TRP A 22 20.09 5.31 6.80
N THR A 23 20.63 6.52 6.75
CA THR A 23 22.03 6.79 6.39
C THR A 23 23.05 6.19 7.38
N PRO A 24 24.32 6.00 6.97
CA PRO A 24 25.38 5.52 7.87
C PRO A 24 25.57 6.39 9.12
N GLU A 25 25.33 7.71 9.03
CA GLU A 25 25.43 8.62 10.18
C GLU A 25 24.31 8.38 11.20
N LEU A 26 23.10 8.03 10.73
CA LEU A 26 21.98 7.65 11.59
C LEU A 26 22.24 6.29 12.25
N ARG A 27 22.75 5.32 11.48
CA ARG A 27 23.19 4.01 12.00
C ARG A 27 24.25 4.16 13.09
N ALA A 28 25.26 5.00 12.88
CA ALA A 28 26.30 5.27 13.87
C ALA A 28 25.76 5.93 15.16
N ARG A 29 24.70 6.76 15.05
CA ARG A 29 24.11 7.48 16.19
C ARG A 29 23.13 6.64 17.00
N HIS A 30 22.27 5.89 16.33
CA HIS A 30 21.12 5.24 16.94
C HIS A 30 21.21 3.71 16.97
N GLY A 31 22.07 3.12 16.15
CA GLY A 31 22.21 1.69 15.96
C GLY A 31 21.69 1.20 14.61
N ASP A 32 22.06 -0.02 14.26
CA ASP A 32 21.59 -0.67 13.05
C ASP A 32 20.14 -1.13 13.18
N MET A 33 19.38 -0.93 12.11
CA MET A 33 17.98 -1.30 12.01
C MET A 33 17.70 -1.78 10.58
N SER A 34 16.88 -2.82 10.45
CA SER A 34 16.40 -3.30 9.15
C SER A 34 14.93 -2.94 8.93
N PHE A 35 14.51 -2.91 7.68
CA PHE A 35 13.15 -2.55 7.28
C PHE A 35 12.57 -3.68 6.44
N GLN A 36 11.44 -4.23 6.84
CA GLN A 36 10.89 -5.45 6.26
C GLN A 36 9.39 -5.31 5.98
N ALA A 37 8.97 -5.69 4.78
CA ALA A 37 7.56 -5.88 4.46
C ALA A 37 7.13 -7.27 4.91
N ILE A 38 5.96 -7.37 5.55
CA ILE A 38 5.49 -8.63 6.12
C ILE A 38 4.01 -8.88 5.81
N GLY A 39 3.66 -10.16 5.70
CA GLY A 39 2.29 -10.63 5.55
C GLY A 39 1.62 -10.97 6.87
N SER A 40 0.31 -11.21 6.84
CA SER A 40 -0.46 -11.56 8.04
C SER A 40 -0.20 -12.99 8.54
N GLY A 41 0.20 -13.90 7.65
CA GLY A 41 0.36 -15.33 7.96
C GLY A 41 1.55 -15.67 8.85
N GLY A 42 2.47 -14.72 9.05
CA GLY A 42 3.72 -14.95 9.75
C GLY A 42 4.37 -13.67 10.21
N LEU A 43 3.60 -12.71 10.76
CA LEU A 43 4.09 -11.38 11.18
C LEU A 43 5.43 -11.45 11.94
N LEU A 44 5.71 -12.55 12.63
CA LEU A 44 6.96 -12.81 13.35
C LEU A 44 7.84 -13.89 12.78
N ALA A 45 7.28 -14.87 12.07
CA ALA A 45 8.05 -15.90 11.40
C ALA A 45 8.84 -15.30 10.23
N ASP A 46 8.28 -14.27 9.59
CA ASP A 46 8.88 -13.54 8.48
C ASP A 46 9.91 -12.49 8.98
N LEU A 47 9.86 -12.11 10.26
CA LEU A 47 10.79 -11.13 10.81
C LEU A 47 12.11 -11.76 11.18
N ASN A 48 13.16 -11.35 10.47
CA ASN A 48 14.52 -11.67 10.88
C ASN A 48 14.99 -10.72 11.99
N VAL A 49 14.68 -11.04 13.24
CA VAL A 49 15.00 -10.21 14.42
C VAL A 49 16.46 -10.42 14.89
N GLN A 50 17.43 -10.19 14.00
CA GLN A 50 18.86 -10.12 14.36
C GLN A 50 19.27 -8.69 14.82
N GLY A 51 18.34 -7.93 15.39
CA GLY A 51 18.54 -6.54 15.77
C GLY A 51 17.21 -5.78 15.84
N ALA A 52 17.28 -4.47 15.67
CA ALA A 52 16.07 -3.66 15.53
C ALA A 52 15.46 -3.84 14.13
N VAL A 53 14.14 -3.96 14.03
CA VAL A 53 13.42 -4.11 12.76
C VAL A 53 12.21 -3.19 12.73
N LEU A 54 12.02 -2.43 11.66
CA LEU A 54 10.73 -1.82 11.33
C LEU A 54 9.95 -2.75 10.40
N SER A 55 8.75 -3.15 10.80
CA SER A 55 7.83 -3.88 9.95
C SER A 55 6.84 -2.97 9.24
N VAL A 56 6.60 -3.22 7.96
CA VAL A 56 5.53 -2.64 7.14
C VAL A 56 4.48 -3.72 6.86
N TRP A 57 3.32 -3.63 7.50
CA TRP A 57 2.27 -4.65 7.39
C TRP A 57 0.96 -4.10 6.82
N PRO A 58 0.52 -4.56 5.63
CA PRO A 58 -0.82 -4.28 5.12
C PRO A 58 -1.88 -5.12 5.88
N TYR A 59 -2.48 -4.55 6.92
CA TYR A 59 -3.41 -5.28 7.80
C TYR A 59 -4.87 -5.21 7.33
N ARG A 60 -5.21 -4.25 6.47
CA ARG A 60 -6.57 -4.07 5.93
C ARG A 60 -6.52 -3.43 4.55
N VAL A 61 -7.41 -3.86 3.66
CA VAL A 61 -7.58 -3.28 2.33
C VAL A 61 -9.05 -2.90 2.16
N THR A 62 -9.31 -1.70 1.65
CA THR A 62 -10.66 -1.23 1.34
C THR A 62 -10.73 -0.67 -0.08
N VAL A 63 -11.92 -0.62 -0.66
CA VAL A 63 -12.11 0.01 -1.98
C VAL A 63 -12.18 1.51 -1.78
N ASN A 64 -11.41 2.27 -2.56
CA ASN A 64 -11.45 3.72 -2.54
C ASN A 64 -12.78 4.21 -3.11
N GLU A 65 -13.60 4.80 -2.24
CA GLU A 65 -14.96 5.22 -2.58
C GLU A 65 -15.03 6.37 -3.58
N GLN A 66 -14.01 7.24 -3.58
CA GLN A 66 -13.96 8.46 -4.38
C GLN A 66 -13.68 8.16 -5.86
N MET A 67 -13.03 7.03 -6.14
CA MET A 67 -12.63 6.62 -7.49
C MET A 67 -13.61 5.66 -8.16
N ARG A 68 -14.75 5.35 -7.51
CA ARG A 68 -15.78 4.44 -8.05
C ARG A 68 -16.48 4.96 -9.31
N ASN A 69 -16.41 6.27 -9.57
CA ASN A 69 -17.11 6.90 -10.69
C ASN A 69 -16.25 7.04 -11.96
N LEU A 70 -15.01 6.56 -11.96
CA LEU A 70 -14.17 6.60 -13.15
C LEU A 70 -14.73 5.67 -14.22
N SER A 71 -14.87 6.18 -15.44
CA SER A 71 -15.39 5.40 -16.56
C SER A 71 -14.34 4.38 -17.04
N ALA A 72 -14.78 3.20 -17.47
CA ALA A 72 -13.89 2.20 -18.06
C ALA A 72 -13.22 2.68 -19.36
N SER A 73 -13.85 3.65 -20.05
CA SER A 73 -13.30 4.29 -21.26
C SER A 73 -12.14 5.24 -20.96
N ASP A 74 -12.17 5.96 -19.84
CA ASP A 74 -11.07 6.85 -19.42
C ASP A 74 -9.86 6.06 -18.90
N ALA A 75 -10.09 4.80 -18.51
CA ALA A 75 -9.06 3.90 -18.01
C ALA A 75 -8.40 3.04 -19.11
N ARG A 76 -8.79 3.19 -20.39
CA ARG A 76 -8.21 2.43 -21.50
C ARG A 76 -6.72 2.79 -21.65
N ARG A 77 -5.86 1.92 -21.15
CA ARG A 77 -4.39 2.05 -21.26
C ARG A 77 -3.80 1.14 -22.35
N THR A 78 -4.47 0.02 -22.68
CA THR A 78 -4.05 -0.92 -23.73
C THR A 78 -5.03 -0.92 -24.92
N PRO A 79 -4.57 -0.72 -26.19
CA PRO A 79 -5.44 -0.77 -27.37
C PRO A 79 -6.14 -2.12 -27.52
N GLY A 80 -7.46 -2.11 -27.74
CA GLY A 80 -8.27 -3.32 -27.90
C GLY A 80 -8.69 -4.01 -26.60
N LEU A 81 -8.26 -3.49 -25.45
CA LEU A 81 -8.72 -3.92 -24.13
C LEU A 81 -9.53 -2.81 -23.46
N SER A 82 -10.58 -3.19 -22.74
CA SER A 82 -11.23 -2.34 -21.75
C SER A 82 -10.55 -2.58 -20.42
N ASN A 83 -10.28 -1.52 -19.66
CA ASN A 83 -9.74 -1.64 -18.30
C ASN A 83 -10.76 -1.09 -17.30
N ARG A 84 -10.98 -1.82 -16.21
CA ARG A 84 -11.80 -1.37 -15.09
C ARG A 84 -10.96 -1.41 -13.82
N PRO A 85 -10.19 -0.34 -13.51
CA PRO A 85 -9.26 -0.37 -12.40
C PRO A 85 -10.00 -0.48 -11.07
N LEU A 86 -9.51 -1.37 -10.21
CA LEU A 86 -9.93 -1.47 -8.82
C LEU A 86 -9.06 -0.53 -7.99
N SER A 87 -9.63 0.62 -7.62
CA SER A 87 -8.95 1.58 -6.75
C SER A 87 -9.08 1.16 -5.29
N LEU A 88 -7.95 1.05 -4.60
CA LEU A 88 -7.85 0.56 -3.23
C LEU A 88 -7.23 1.63 -2.31
N ASP A 89 -7.70 1.62 -1.07
CA ASP A 89 -7.05 2.25 0.08
C ASP A 89 -6.46 1.12 0.94
N VAL A 90 -5.13 1.05 0.99
CA VAL A 90 -4.36 0.00 1.69
C VAL A 90 -3.93 0.53 3.04
N HIS A 91 -4.47 -0.04 4.11
CA HIS A 91 -4.13 0.33 5.49
C HIS A 91 -2.87 -0.44 5.92
N LEU A 92 -1.84 0.32 6.24
CA LEU A 92 -0.54 -0.14 6.69
C LEU A 92 -0.41 0.07 8.19
N LEU A 93 0.22 -0.87 8.88
CA LEU A 93 0.65 -0.72 10.26
C LEU A 93 2.18 -0.77 10.29
N LEU A 94 2.80 0.36 10.62
CA LEU A 94 4.24 0.46 10.81
C LEU A 94 4.54 0.16 12.27
N SER A 95 5.45 -0.78 12.56
CA SER A 95 5.78 -1.15 13.95
C SER A 95 7.26 -1.42 14.11
N ILE A 96 7.85 -0.99 15.23
CA ILE A 96 9.26 -1.28 15.55
C ILE A 96 9.37 -2.44 16.53
N TRP A 97 10.33 -3.30 16.23
CA TRP A 97 10.77 -4.44 17.01
C TRP A 97 12.17 -4.15 17.50
N SER A 98 12.33 -3.83 18.78
CA SER A 98 13.63 -3.59 19.37
C SER A 98 13.65 -4.04 20.83
N ALA A 99 14.82 -4.42 21.32
CA ALA A 99 15.08 -4.61 22.75
C ALA A 99 15.60 -3.31 23.41
N ASN A 100 15.94 -2.29 22.62
CA ASN A 100 16.47 -1.01 23.08
C ASN A 100 15.43 0.09 22.88
N ALA A 101 14.88 0.60 23.99
CA ALA A 101 13.86 1.64 24.00
C ALA A 101 14.35 2.98 23.41
N ALA A 102 15.60 3.35 23.63
CA ALA A 102 16.15 4.60 23.09
C ALA A 102 16.26 4.54 21.56
N LEU A 103 16.73 3.39 21.03
CA LEU A 103 16.74 3.13 19.59
C LEU A 103 15.30 3.12 19.06
N GLU A 104 14.40 2.38 19.70
CA GLU A 104 12.99 2.25 19.28
C GLU A 104 12.32 3.61 19.10
N LEU A 105 12.35 4.45 20.14
CA LEU A 105 11.69 5.76 20.10
C LEU A 105 12.36 6.73 19.12
N ALA A 106 13.70 6.75 19.06
CA ALA A 106 14.42 7.64 18.17
C ALA A 106 14.24 7.26 16.69
N ALA A 107 14.33 5.96 16.39
CA ALA A 107 14.12 5.44 15.05
C ALA A 107 12.67 5.65 14.61
N PHE A 108 11.68 5.43 15.49
CA PHE A 108 10.29 5.66 15.14
C PHE A 108 10.00 7.13 14.85
N ALA A 109 10.50 8.03 15.70
CA ALA A 109 10.38 9.47 15.46
C ALA A 109 11.03 9.88 14.13
N TRP A 110 12.16 9.28 13.76
CA TRP A 110 12.78 9.51 12.45
C TRP A 110 11.90 9.01 11.31
N VAL A 111 11.37 7.78 11.39
CA VAL A 111 10.46 7.22 10.36
C VAL A 111 9.27 8.15 10.13
N LEU A 112 8.61 8.62 11.19
CA LEU A 112 7.47 9.51 11.08
C LEU A 112 7.84 10.85 10.42
N ARG A 113 9.01 11.40 10.74
CA ARG A 113 9.51 12.63 10.09
C ARG A 113 9.82 12.41 8.61
N GLU A 114 10.41 11.28 8.26
CA GLU A 114 10.76 10.96 6.88
C GLU A 114 9.51 10.77 6.02
N LEU A 115 8.53 10.03 6.53
CA LEU A 115 7.23 9.85 5.86
C LEU A 115 6.44 11.16 5.75
N HIS A 116 6.57 12.05 6.74
CA HIS A 116 5.93 13.37 6.68
C HIS A 116 6.60 14.28 5.65
N ARG A 117 7.94 14.20 5.52
CA ARG A 117 8.70 15.01 4.57
C ARG A 117 8.34 14.69 3.13
N GLU A 118 8.19 13.40 2.83
CA GLU A 118 7.94 12.91 1.48
C GLU A 118 6.85 11.81 1.52
N PRO A 119 5.57 12.20 1.58
CA PRO A 119 4.44 11.28 1.74
C PRO A 119 3.99 10.64 0.41
N ILE A 120 4.78 10.76 -0.65
CA ILE A 120 4.44 10.32 -2.00
C ILE A 120 5.34 9.15 -2.39
N LEU A 121 4.73 8.10 -2.94
CA LEU A 121 5.42 6.99 -3.59
C LEU A 121 5.06 7.01 -5.07
N ASP A 122 6.04 7.33 -5.90
CA ASP A 122 5.91 7.36 -7.35
C ASP A 122 6.50 6.10 -7.99
N ALA A 123 6.41 6.00 -9.31
CA ALA A 123 6.98 4.89 -10.08
C ALA A 123 8.52 4.75 -9.90
N SER A 124 9.24 5.78 -9.44
CA SER A 124 10.69 5.69 -9.17
C SER A 124 10.99 4.98 -7.85
N THR A 125 10.05 5.06 -6.91
CA THR A 125 10.14 4.42 -5.59
C THR A 125 9.53 3.02 -5.59
N LEU A 126 8.43 2.85 -6.33
CA LEU A 126 7.68 1.60 -6.42
C LEU A 126 8.44 0.57 -7.27
N SER A 127 8.44 -0.70 -6.84
CA SER A 127 9.23 -1.73 -7.51
C SER A 127 8.57 -2.13 -8.83
N SER A 128 9.37 -2.35 -9.87
CA SER A 128 8.88 -2.72 -11.20
C SER A 128 8.06 -4.03 -11.19
N ASN A 129 8.29 -4.91 -10.22
CA ASN A 129 7.52 -6.14 -10.02
C ASN A 129 6.02 -5.87 -9.91
N GLY A 130 5.64 -4.81 -9.19
CA GLY A 130 4.25 -4.41 -9.01
C GLY A 130 3.57 -3.96 -10.30
N GLY A 131 4.34 -3.74 -11.37
CA GLY A 131 3.84 -3.40 -12.69
C GLY A 131 3.40 -1.95 -12.85
N TRP A 132 3.65 -1.07 -11.89
CA TRP A 132 3.12 0.30 -11.84
C TRP A 132 3.27 1.11 -13.14
N SER A 133 2.25 1.91 -13.46
CA SER A 133 2.32 2.91 -14.53
C SER A 133 3.26 4.05 -14.16
N ALA A 134 3.87 4.71 -15.16
CA ALA A 134 4.72 5.88 -14.93
C ALA A 134 3.96 7.07 -14.31
N GLU A 135 2.64 7.12 -14.50
CA GLU A 135 1.75 8.16 -13.97
C GLU A 135 1.13 7.79 -12.62
N GLU A 136 1.40 6.59 -12.10
CA GLU A 136 0.86 6.16 -10.81
C GLU A 136 1.60 6.81 -9.65
N VAL A 137 0.79 7.40 -8.77
CA VAL A 137 1.25 8.10 -7.58
C VAL A 137 0.41 7.61 -6.40
N VAL A 138 1.07 6.94 -5.46
CA VAL A 138 0.46 6.46 -4.22
C VAL A 138 0.76 7.45 -3.11
N GLN A 139 -0.28 7.92 -2.42
CA GLN A 139 -0.13 8.87 -1.32
C GLN A 139 -0.23 8.14 0.02
N LEU A 140 0.76 8.35 0.89
CA LEU A 140 0.76 7.88 2.28
C LEU A 140 0.17 8.96 3.19
N ILE A 141 -0.85 8.58 3.96
CA ILE A 141 -1.53 9.48 4.89
C ILE A 141 -1.55 8.83 6.26
N PRO A 142 -1.19 9.54 7.36
CA PRO A 142 -1.40 9.03 8.71
C PRO A 142 -2.87 8.68 8.91
N ALA A 143 -3.12 7.53 9.52
CA ALA A 143 -4.46 7.09 9.84
C ALA A 143 -4.71 7.16 11.35
N GLU A 144 -5.97 7.04 11.72
CA GLU A 144 -6.35 6.86 13.12
C GLU A 144 -6.85 5.44 13.31
N ILE A 145 -6.45 4.84 14.44
CA ILE A 145 -6.96 3.57 14.93
C ILE A 145 -7.30 3.77 16.40
N THR A 146 -8.43 3.23 16.84
CA THR A 146 -8.80 3.34 18.24
C THR A 146 -7.82 2.55 19.10
N VAL A 147 -7.66 2.94 20.37
CA VAL A 147 -6.82 2.19 21.30
C VAL A 147 -7.33 0.76 21.46
N GLU A 148 -8.65 0.57 21.48
CA GLU A 148 -9.27 -0.76 21.55
C GLU A 148 -8.92 -1.63 20.34
N ASP A 149 -9.05 -1.09 19.12
CA ASP A 149 -8.71 -1.84 17.90
C ASP A 149 -7.22 -2.16 17.83
N MET A 150 -6.37 -1.22 18.22
CA MET A 150 -4.92 -1.45 18.31
C MET A 150 -4.60 -2.57 19.30
N MET A 151 -5.22 -2.56 20.48
CA MET A 151 -5.06 -3.62 21.47
C MET A 151 -5.56 -4.96 20.92
N ARG A 152 -6.70 -4.99 20.23
CA ARG A 152 -7.23 -6.23 19.62
C ARG A 152 -6.32 -6.80 18.53
N ILE A 153 -5.71 -5.93 17.71
CA ILE A 153 -4.72 -6.37 16.71
C ILE A 153 -3.54 -7.04 17.42
N TRP A 154 -3.03 -6.41 18.48
CA TRP A 154 -1.87 -6.93 19.20
C TRP A 154 -2.18 -8.11 20.12
N ASP A 155 -3.39 -8.24 20.65
CA ASP A 155 -3.82 -9.41 21.44
C ASP A 155 -3.81 -10.70 20.60
N ALA A 156 -4.04 -10.57 19.29
CA ALA A 156 -4.02 -11.69 18.36
C ALA A 156 -2.59 -12.13 17.96
N ILE A 157 -1.55 -11.38 18.35
CA ILE A 157 -0.18 -11.54 17.85
C ILE A 157 0.79 -11.66 19.04
N THR A 158 1.66 -12.67 19.04
CA THR A 158 2.62 -12.91 20.13
C THR A 158 4.04 -12.81 19.60
N PRO A 159 4.91 -11.87 20.04
CA PRO A 159 4.89 -11.24 21.35
C PRO A 159 4.08 -9.94 21.41
N SER A 160 3.83 -9.49 22.64
CA SER A 160 2.92 -8.41 23.03
C SER A 160 3.16 -7.08 22.31
N TYR A 161 2.15 -6.22 22.42
CA TYR A 161 2.06 -4.82 21.96
C TYR A 161 3.39 -4.14 21.62
N ARG A 162 3.46 -3.61 20.39
CA ARG A 162 4.59 -2.82 19.90
C ARG A 162 4.17 -1.39 19.62
N LEU A 163 5.14 -0.49 19.65
CA LEU A 163 4.93 0.88 19.19
C LEU A 163 4.60 0.85 17.70
N SER A 164 3.41 1.35 17.37
CA SER A 164 2.87 1.31 16.01
C SER A 164 2.23 2.61 15.58
N ALA A 165 2.26 2.87 14.27
CA ALA A 165 1.62 4.01 13.62
C ALA A 165 0.88 3.52 12.38
N PRO A 166 -0.45 3.68 12.33
CA PRO A 166 -1.23 3.31 11.16
C PRO A 166 -1.09 4.39 10.08
N TYR A 167 -0.98 3.94 8.84
CA TYR A 167 -0.99 4.77 7.63
C TYR A 167 -1.97 4.18 6.63
N VAL A 168 -2.44 5.00 5.70
CA VAL A 168 -3.19 4.54 4.52
C VAL A 168 -2.44 4.98 3.28
N ALA A 169 -2.11 4.00 2.44
CA ALA A 169 -1.67 4.21 1.07
C ALA A 169 -2.91 4.31 0.17
N ARG A 170 -3.18 5.51 -0.34
CA ARG A 170 -4.37 5.79 -1.15
C ARG A 170 -4.06 5.70 -2.64
N ILE A 171 -5.11 5.40 -3.40
CA ILE A 171 -5.09 5.37 -4.88
C ILE A 171 -4.18 4.25 -5.39
N VAL A 172 -4.19 3.09 -4.73
CA VAL A 172 -3.56 1.88 -5.27
C VAL A 172 -4.50 1.30 -6.31
N GLN A 173 -4.19 1.45 -7.60
CA GLN A 173 -5.05 1.00 -8.69
C GLN A 173 -4.59 -0.36 -9.20
N LEU A 174 -5.40 -1.41 -9.02
CA LEU A 174 -5.18 -2.69 -9.69
C LEU A 174 -5.88 -2.66 -11.04
N ASP A 175 -5.15 -2.85 -12.12
CA ASP A 175 -5.74 -2.91 -13.45
C ASP A 175 -6.45 -4.25 -13.66
N VAL A 176 -7.66 -4.18 -14.20
CA VAL A 176 -8.46 -5.35 -14.59
C VAL A 176 -8.81 -5.20 -16.05
N GLU A 177 -7.92 -5.69 -16.89
CA GLU A 177 -8.09 -5.65 -18.34
C GLU A 177 -8.95 -6.82 -18.82
N ALA A 178 -9.84 -6.53 -19.75
CA ALA A 178 -10.65 -7.49 -20.47
C ALA A 178 -10.69 -7.13 -21.96
N PRO A 179 -10.92 -8.09 -22.87
CA PRO A 179 -11.13 -7.79 -24.28
C PRO A 179 -12.23 -6.74 -24.46
N ASP A 180 -11.96 -5.68 -25.21
CA ASP A 180 -12.95 -4.66 -25.50
C ASP A 180 -14.03 -5.23 -26.44
N ALA A 181 -15.26 -4.77 -26.28
CA ALA A 181 -16.35 -5.19 -27.16
C ALA A 181 -16.15 -4.59 -28.56
N LEU A 182 -16.53 -5.34 -29.60
CA LEU A 182 -16.48 -4.82 -30.97
C LEU A 182 -17.44 -3.62 -31.13
N PRO A 183 -17.07 -2.61 -31.95
CA PRO A 183 -17.94 -1.47 -32.21
C PRO A 183 -19.31 -1.91 -32.74
N VAL A 184 -20.37 -1.26 -32.24
CA VAL A 184 -21.73 -1.51 -32.74
C VAL A 184 -21.86 -0.94 -34.15
N VAL A 185 -21.92 -1.81 -35.15
CA VAL A 185 -22.02 -1.43 -36.57
C VAL A 185 -23.47 -1.24 -37.07
N ALA A 186 -24.46 -1.77 -36.35
CA ALA A 186 -25.87 -1.62 -36.69
C ALA A 186 -26.74 -1.58 -35.43
N ARG A 187 -27.81 -0.76 -35.44
CA ARG A 187 -28.85 -0.72 -34.41
C ARG A 187 -30.20 -0.92 -35.10
N ARG A 188 -31.04 -1.82 -34.58
CA ARG A 188 -32.45 -1.92 -34.98
C ARG A 188 -33.29 -1.28 -33.88
N PHE A 189 -33.97 -0.19 -34.20
CA PHE A 189 -34.93 0.44 -33.31
C PHE A 189 -36.31 -0.08 -33.66
N ASP A 190 -36.94 -0.79 -32.74
CA ASP A 190 -38.34 -1.16 -32.84
C ASP A 190 -39.14 -0.28 -31.89
N TYR A 191 -40.20 0.34 -32.40
CA TYR A 191 -41.13 1.13 -31.60
C TYR A 191 -42.40 0.30 -31.45
N GLY A 192 -42.59 -0.28 -30.26
CA GLY A 192 -43.82 -0.98 -29.93
C GLY A 192 -45.00 -0.02 -30.09
N GLY A 193 -45.84 -0.26 -31.10
CA GLY A 193 -47.09 0.47 -31.27
C GLY A 193 -47.95 0.28 -30.03
N VAL A 194 -48.32 1.38 -29.37
CA VAL A 194 -49.30 1.35 -28.28
C VAL A 194 -50.61 0.80 -28.86
N PRO A 195 -51.16 -0.33 -28.37
CA PRO A 195 -52.45 -0.82 -28.85
C PRO A 195 -53.54 0.20 -28.49
N ALA A 196 -54.38 0.50 -29.49
CA ALA A 196 -55.46 1.49 -29.45
C ALA A 196 -56.64 1.08 -28.55
#